data_AF-A0A3D0ZTF1-F1
#
_entry.id   AF-A0A3D0ZTF1-F1
#
_cell.length_a   1.000
_cell.length_b   1.000
_cell.length_c   1.000
_cell.angle_alpha   90.00
_cell.angle_beta   90.00
_cell.angle_gamma   90.00
#
_symmetry.space_group_name_H-M   'P 1'
#
loop_
_entity.id
_entity.type
_entity.pdbx_description
1 polymer ?
#
loop_
_entity_poly.entity_id
_entity_poly.type
_entity_poly.pdbx_seq_one_letter_code
_entity_poly.pdbx_strand_id
1 'polypeptide(L)'
;MLGKFLPTILLIVLIGGCGFQLRSADISGLEAISLSGQAAGGLRRELEAFLEANDVESVAPGPNIVDVRLLDVRSSRRPVATSVRMDAAQYELRLEVDVVLILDGKPLVADFS
;
A
#
# COMPACT_ATOMS: atom_id res chain seq x y z
N MET A 1 50.32 -6.74 12.82
CA MET A 1 48.98 -6.32 13.27
C MET A 1 47.86 -6.53 12.24
N LEU A 2 48.17 -6.68 10.94
CA LEU A 2 47.20 -6.82 9.85
C LEU A 2 46.38 -8.14 9.87
N GLY A 3 46.96 -9.25 10.38
CA GLY A 3 46.30 -10.57 10.38
C GLY A 3 45.11 -10.71 11.34
N LYS A 4 44.95 -9.81 12.32
CA LYS A 4 43.84 -9.87 13.29
C LYS A 4 42.53 -9.29 12.74
N PHE A 5 42.60 -8.51 11.66
CA PHE A 5 41.43 -7.88 11.03
C PHE A 5 40.83 -8.72 9.89
N LEU A 6 41.57 -9.73 9.40
CA LEU A 6 41.12 -10.66 8.36
C LEU A 6 39.79 -11.38 8.69
N PRO A 7 39.58 -11.94 9.90
CA PRO A 7 38.31 -12.61 10.22
C PRO A 7 37.13 -11.63 10.32
N THR A 8 37.37 -10.39 10.74
CA THR A 8 36.34 -9.36 10.87
C THR A 8 35.85 -8.90 9.50
N ILE A 9 36.76 -8.71 8.55
CA ILE A 9 36.40 -8.32 7.17
C ILE A 9 35.60 -9.44 6.49
N LEU A 10 36.00 -10.70 6.68
CA LEU A 10 35.27 -11.86 6.15
C LEU A 10 33.84 -11.94 6.71
N LEU A 11 33.67 -11.68 8.00
CA LEU A 11 32.36 -11.66 8.66
C LEU A 11 31.45 -10.55 8.10
N ILE A 12 31.99 -9.35 7.88
CA ILE A 12 31.23 -8.23 7.31
C ILE A 12 30.76 -8.55 5.88
N VAL A 13 31.60 -9.19 5.07
CA VAL A 13 31.24 -9.61 3.71
C VAL A 13 30.18 -10.72 3.72
N LEU A 14 30.24 -11.64 4.67
CA LEU A 14 29.22 -12.69 4.84
C LEU A 14 27.86 -12.13 5.28
N ILE A 15 27.84 -11.11 6.15
CA ILE A 15 26.59 -10.46 6.60
C ILE A 15 26.04 -9.51 5.53
N GLY A 16 26.90 -8.76 4.84
CA GLY A 16 26.50 -7.87 3.73
C GLY A 16 26.16 -8.59 2.43
N GLY A 17 26.55 -9.86 2.28
CA GLY A 17 26.19 -10.73 1.16
C GLY A 17 24.77 -11.29 1.23
N CYS A 18 24.12 -11.22 2.39
CA CYS A 18 22.68 -11.36 2.48
C CYS A 18 22.07 -10.08 1.92
N GLY A 19 21.87 -10.02 0.60
CA GLY A 19 21.30 -8.89 -0.14
C GLY A 19 19.83 -8.59 0.21
N PHE A 20 19.54 -8.43 1.51
CA PHE A 20 18.33 -7.82 2.02
C PHE A 20 18.32 -6.37 1.54
N GLN A 21 17.80 -6.18 0.33
CA GLN A 21 17.35 -4.87 -0.10
C GLN A 21 16.13 -4.55 0.77
N LEU A 22 16.27 -3.55 1.61
CA LEU A 22 15.15 -2.87 2.24
C LEU A 22 14.36 -2.20 1.11
N ARG A 23 13.48 -2.96 0.47
CA ARG A 23 12.59 -2.46 -0.58
C ARG A 23 11.51 -1.65 0.13
N SER A 24 11.69 -0.33 0.16
CA SER A 24 10.58 0.59 0.42
C SER A 24 9.62 0.53 -0.77
N ALA A 25 8.37 0.92 -0.58
CA ALA A 25 7.49 1.20 -1.70
C ALA A 25 8.13 2.32 -2.52
N ASP A 26 8.58 2.00 -3.74
CA ASP A 26 9.18 3.00 -4.63
C ASP A 26 8.05 3.77 -5.32
N ILE A 27 7.70 4.90 -4.72
CA ILE A 27 6.73 5.88 -5.24
C ILE A 27 7.44 7.16 -5.70
N SER A 28 8.77 7.13 -5.83
CA SER A 28 9.63 8.30 -6.11
C SER A 28 9.34 8.99 -7.45
N GLY A 29 8.55 8.38 -8.33
CA GLY A 29 8.13 8.95 -9.62
C GLY A 29 6.72 9.57 -9.59
N LEU A 30 6.05 9.61 -8.44
CA LEU A 30 4.68 10.06 -8.29
C LEU A 30 4.63 11.33 -7.44
N GLU A 31 4.75 12.50 -8.07
CA GLU A 31 4.74 13.78 -7.34
C GLU A 31 3.34 14.21 -6.90
N ALA A 32 2.33 13.90 -7.72
CA ALA A 32 0.96 14.32 -7.46
C ALA A 32 -0.06 13.35 -8.04
N ILE A 33 -1.19 13.20 -7.33
CA ILE A 33 -2.35 12.44 -7.80
C ILE A 33 -3.65 13.18 -7.54
N SER A 34 -4.66 12.89 -8.37
CA SER A 34 -6.04 13.25 -8.09
C SER A 34 -6.74 12.12 -7.36
N LEU A 35 -7.52 12.46 -6.33
CA LEU A 35 -8.39 11.52 -5.63
C LEU A 35 -9.85 11.90 -5.88
N SER A 36 -10.62 10.99 -6.48
CA SER A 36 -12.03 11.23 -6.81
C SER A 36 -12.93 10.06 -6.40
N GLY A 37 -14.24 10.27 -6.47
CA GLY A 37 -15.24 9.28 -6.09
C GLY A 37 -15.67 9.33 -4.63
N GLN A 38 -16.66 8.51 -4.29
CA GLN A 38 -17.18 8.41 -2.92
C GLN A 38 -16.39 7.34 -2.17
N ALA A 39 -15.72 7.74 -1.08
CA ALA A 39 -15.17 6.79 -0.13
C ALA A 39 -15.96 6.88 1.17
N ALA A 40 -16.62 5.79 1.54
CA ALA A 40 -17.27 5.69 2.83
C ALA A 40 -16.23 5.56 3.96
N GLY A 41 -16.61 5.94 5.19
CA GLY A 41 -15.89 5.52 6.39
C GLY A 41 -14.52 6.17 6.64
N GLY A 42 -14.21 7.33 6.05
CA GLY A 42 -12.97 8.06 6.35
C GLY A 42 -11.72 7.59 5.59
N LEU A 43 -11.82 6.51 4.80
CA LEU A 43 -10.72 5.94 4.00
C LEU A 43 -10.03 6.99 3.12
N ARG A 44 -10.79 7.90 2.49
CA ARG A 44 -10.22 8.96 1.67
C ARG A 44 -9.25 9.85 2.46
N ARG A 45 -9.63 10.23 3.69
CA ARG A 45 -8.81 11.08 4.54
C ARG A 45 -7.53 10.36 4.99
N GLU A 46 -7.64 9.08 5.30
CA GLU A 46 -6.46 8.27 5.66
C GLU A 46 -5.52 8.09 4.46
N LEU A 47 -6.07 7.88 3.26
CA LEU A 47 -5.29 7.81 2.03
C LEU A 47 -4.60 9.14 1.71
N GLU A 48 -5.31 10.27 1.82
CA GLU A 48 -4.74 11.62 1.67
C GLU A 48 -3.58 11.83 2.65
N ALA A 49 -3.77 11.50 3.93
CA ALA A 49 -2.73 11.63 4.94
C ALA A 49 -1.52 10.71 4.68
N PHE A 50 -1.76 9.50 4.16
CA PHE A 50 -0.68 8.58 3.78
C PHE A 50 0.13 9.12 2.60
N LEU A 51 -0.52 9.69 1.58
CA LEU A 51 0.15 10.27 0.42
C LEU A 51 0.99 11.48 0.80
N GLU A 52 0.43 12.37 1.62
CA GLU A 52 1.15 13.55 2.14
C GLU A 52 2.39 13.14 2.95
N ALA A 53 2.29 12.07 3.76
CA ALA A 53 3.42 11.54 4.52
C ALA A 53 4.53 10.92 3.65
N ASN A 54 4.27 10.71 2.35
CA ASN A 54 5.25 10.23 1.37
C ASN A 54 5.56 11.28 0.30
N ASP A 55 5.35 12.56 0.60
CA ASP A 55 5.62 13.69 -0.30
C ASP A 55 4.85 13.63 -1.64
N VAL A 56 3.67 12.98 -1.65
CA VAL A 56 2.76 12.94 -2.79
C VAL A 56 1.58 13.87 -2.55
N GLU A 57 1.42 14.89 -3.39
CA GLU A 57 0.34 15.87 -3.23
C GLU A 57 -0.99 15.35 -3.81
N SER A 58 -2.09 15.54 -3.06
CA SER A 58 -3.43 15.38 -3.62
C SER A 58 -3.88 16.66 -4.29
N VAL A 59 -3.95 16.64 -5.63
CA VAL A 59 -4.27 17.79 -6.47
C VAL A 59 -5.60 17.61 -7.19
N ALA A 60 -6.12 18.69 -7.77
CA ALA A 60 -7.28 18.61 -8.65
C ALA A 60 -6.95 17.82 -9.94
N PRO A 61 -7.93 17.16 -10.58
CA PRO A 61 -7.73 16.48 -11.85
C PRO A 61 -7.13 17.40 -12.92
N GLY A 62 -6.15 16.90 -13.66
CA GLY A 62 -5.42 17.69 -14.67
C GLY A 62 -4.71 16.81 -15.71
N PRO A 63 -4.15 17.43 -16.77
CA PRO A 63 -3.38 16.70 -17.77
C PRO A 63 -2.14 16.07 -17.14
N ASN A 64 -1.81 14.83 -17.52
CA ASN A 64 -0.69 14.06 -16.99
C ASN A 64 -0.75 13.79 -15.47
N ILE A 65 -1.93 13.95 -14.85
CA ILE A 65 -2.17 13.58 -13.44
C ILE A 65 -3.01 12.30 -13.43
N VAL A 66 -2.56 11.32 -12.63
CA VAL A 66 -3.33 10.09 -12.41
C VAL A 66 -4.48 10.40 -11.46
N ASP A 67 -5.72 10.16 -11.92
CA ASP A 67 -6.93 10.18 -11.10
C ASP A 67 -7.19 8.77 -10.56
N VAL A 68 -7.01 8.60 -9.25
CA VAL A 68 -7.40 7.40 -8.52
C VAL A 68 -8.84 7.60 -8.07
N ARG A 69 -9.75 6.92 -8.75
CA ARG A 69 -11.19 7.00 -8.48
C ARG A 69 -11.64 5.84 -7.62
N LEU A 70 -12.14 6.17 -6.44
CA LEU A 70 -12.78 5.22 -5.51
C LEU A 70 -14.21 4.96 -5.98
N LEU A 71 -14.49 3.71 -6.36
CA LEU A 71 -15.78 3.30 -6.89
C LEU A 71 -16.70 2.81 -5.78
N ASP A 72 -16.20 1.95 -4.90
CA ASP A 72 -16.96 1.41 -3.78
C ASP A 72 -16.04 1.00 -2.63
N VAL A 73 -16.57 1.05 -1.41
CA VAL A 73 -15.89 0.61 -0.18
C VAL A 73 -16.86 -0.23 0.63
N ARG A 74 -16.61 -1.53 0.71
CA ARG A 74 -17.49 -2.49 1.38
C ARG A 74 -16.77 -3.12 2.57
N SER A 75 -17.38 -3.02 3.74
CA SER A 75 -16.94 -3.75 4.94
C SER A 75 -17.92 -4.88 5.23
N SER A 76 -17.41 -6.10 5.38
CA SER A 76 -18.19 -7.28 5.75
C SER A 76 -17.59 -7.98 6.95
N ARG A 77 -18.45 -8.70 7.68
CA ARG A 77 -18.09 -9.46 8.86
C ARG A 77 -18.76 -10.82 8.80
N ARG A 78 -17.99 -11.89 9.00
CA ARG A 78 -18.50 -13.26 8.99
C ARG A 78 -17.95 -14.07 10.17
N PRO A 79 -18.78 -14.86 10.88
CA PRO A 79 -18.27 -15.76 11.92
C PRO A 79 -17.43 -16.88 11.30
N VAL A 80 -16.26 -17.13 11.87
CA VAL A 80 -15.32 -18.18 11.42
C VAL A 80 -15.10 -19.27 12.46
N ALA A 81 -15.46 -19.02 13.72
CA ALA A 81 -15.42 -20.01 14.79
C ALA A 81 -16.63 -19.86 15.72
N THR A 82 -17.07 -20.98 16.28
CA THR A 82 -18.15 -21.04 17.27
C THR A 82 -17.62 -21.44 18.65
N SER A 83 -18.30 -20.98 19.70
CA SER A 83 -18.02 -21.37 21.08
C SER A 83 -18.63 -22.74 21.38
N VAL A 84 -18.31 -23.30 22.56
CA VAL A 84 -18.93 -24.54 23.07
C VAL A 84 -20.46 -24.40 23.21
N ARG A 85 -20.98 -23.17 23.29
CA ARG A 85 -22.42 -22.86 23.35
C ARG A 85 -23.04 -22.55 21.98
N MET A 86 -22.31 -22.77 20.88
CA MET A 86 -22.71 -22.45 19.51
C MET A 86 -22.88 -20.94 19.21
N ASP A 87 -22.38 -20.07 20.09
CA ASP A 87 -22.28 -18.64 19.80
C ASP A 87 -21.12 -18.35 18.85
N ALA A 88 -21.18 -17.28 18.07
CA ALA A 88 -20.03 -16.84 17.28
C ALA A 88 -18.88 -16.38 18.21
N ALA A 89 -17.77 -17.11 18.20
CA ALA A 89 -16.61 -16.84 19.04
C ALA A 89 -15.57 -15.95 18.36
N GLN A 90 -15.39 -16.11 17.04
CA GLN A 90 -14.48 -15.30 16.25
C GLN A 90 -15.13 -14.87 14.95
N TYR A 91 -14.71 -13.70 14.48
CA TYR A 91 -15.18 -13.12 13.24
C TYR A 91 -14.00 -12.75 12.36
N GLU A 92 -14.15 -13.04 11.08
CA GLU A 92 -13.35 -12.44 10.03
C GLU A 92 -13.98 -11.10 9.67
N LEU A 93 -13.12 -10.08 9.56
CA LEU A 93 -13.46 -8.76 9.05
C LEU A 93 -12.80 -8.60 7.69
N ARG A 94 -13.57 -8.15 6.70
CA ARG A 94 -13.08 -7.98 5.33
C ARG A 94 -13.46 -6.60 4.84
N LEU A 95 -12.46 -5.82 4.45
CA LEU A 95 -12.60 -4.53 3.78
C LEU A 95 -12.23 -4.72 2.31
N GLU A 96 -13.17 -4.40 1.42
CA GLU A 96 -12.98 -4.39 -0.03
C GLU A 96 -13.06 -2.96 -0.53
N VAL A 97 -12.11 -2.59 -1.39
CA VAL A 97 -12.03 -1.26 -1.98
C VAL A 97 -11.91 -1.44 -3.49
N ASP A 98 -12.92 -0.98 -4.22
CA ASP A 98 -12.93 -1.00 -5.68
C ASP A 98 -12.38 0.34 -6.17
N VAL A 99 -11.29 0.30 -6.93
CA VAL A 99 -10.61 1.49 -7.47
C VAL A 99 -10.39 1.36 -8.97
N VAL A 100 -10.39 2.50 -9.67
CA VAL A 100 -9.92 2.61 -11.05
C VAL A 100 -8.90 3.73 -11.15
N LEU A 101 -7.83 3.47 -11.91
CA LEU A 101 -6.80 4.44 -12.22
C LEU A 101 -7.11 5.04 -13.59
N ILE A 102 -7.14 6.36 -13.70
CA ILE A 102 -7.46 7.08 -14.94
C ILE A 102 -6.32 8.07 -15.22
N LEU A 103 -5.81 8.05 -16.45
CA LEU A 103 -4.82 9.03 -16.93
C LEU A 103 -5.34 9.62 -18.24
N ASP A 104 -5.38 10.95 -18.32
CA ASP A 104 -5.86 11.69 -19.50
C ASP A 104 -7.22 11.18 -20.03
N GLY A 105 -8.12 10.88 -19.11
CA GLY A 105 -9.48 10.40 -19.40
C GLY A 105 -9.58 8.94 -19.84
N LYS A 106 -8.47 8.18 -19.83
CA LYS A 106 -8.45 6.76 -20.17
C LYS A 106 -8.17 5.90 -18.94
N PRO A 107 -8.88 4.77 -18.73
CA PRO A 107 -8.55 3.85 -17.66
C PRO A 107 -7.17 3.23 -17.93
N LEU A 108 -6.30 3.31 -16.94
CA LEU A 108 -5.09 2.50 -16.90
C LEU A 108 -5.54 1.08 -16.56
N VAL A 109 -5.56 0.19 -17.55
CA VAL A 109 -5.79 -1.23 -17.30
C VAL A 109 -4.56 -1.74 -16.56
N ALA A 110 -4.72 -1.96 -15.26
CA ALA A 110 -3.73 -2.67 -14.49
C ALA A 110 -3.89 -4.17 -14.81
N ASP A 111 -3.01 -4.70 -15.67
CA ASP A 111 -2.75 -6.14 -15.73
C ASP A 111 -2.14 -6.53 -14.38
N PHE A 112 -2.99 -6.86 -13.41
CA PHE A 112 -2.56 -7.55 -12.20
C PHE A 112 -2.34 -9.01 -12.57
N SER A 113 -1.12 -9.31 -13.04
CA SER A 113 -0.61 -10.67 -13.26
C SER A 113 -0.08 -11.28 -11.96
#